data_AF-A0A954M8K9-F1
#
_entry.id   AF-A0A954M8K9-F1
#
_cell.length_a   1.000
_cell.length_b   1.000
_cell.length_c   1.000
_cell.angle_alpha   90.00
_cell.angle_beta   90.00
_cell.angle_gamma   90.00
#
_symmetry.space_group_name_H-M   'P 1'
#
loop_
_entity.id
_entity.type
_entity.pdbx_description
1 polymer ?
#
loop_
_entity_poly.entity_id
_entity_poly.type
_entity_poly.pdbx_seq_one_letter_code
_entity_poly.pdbx_strand_id
1 'polypeptide(L)'
;MSSLIAADEVAPVRMGAGAMTFDTVPGWGLGADGRSVLGSTHGSVVVDLEGAIYTSSSLGVFVFSPEGEVIRSFLGQEYNNIHDMEIRKEGDAEFIYGARNVAGEGIKFGTKEGEIVLKLRSPEESNLGLKKFAPTAITVAPNGEIYLSDGYASNHIFKYDAAGKYVTHFGTKGNDLKQFNTAHGMTLDTRYDPPRLLICDRNHQPKGRLLHYDLEGNFIDEVITGLGMPTAVAVQGDFVSVPDLHGRLVILDKNNTIIAVLGNNPDPGQGRNFKVPQDEWVEGIFSGTHGSYWDAEGNLYVQDWNISGRIMKLVRVR
;
A
#
# COMPACT_ATOMS: atom_id res chain seq x y z
N MET A 1 -38.41 -7.82 28.56
CA MET A 1 -37.18 -7.07 28.86
C MET A 1 -36.01 -7.99 28.59
N SER A 2 -35.36 -7.83 27.44
CA SER A 2 -34.06 -8.44 27.17
C SER A 2 -33.13 -7.26 26.99
N SER A 3 -32.27 -7.02 27.98
CA SER A 3 -31.22 -6.01 27.85
C SER A 3 -30.21 -6.57 26.87
N LEU A 4 -30.18 -6.01 25.67
CA LEU A 4 -28.98 -6.03 24.84
C LEU A 4 -27.88 -5.42 25.70
N ILE A 5 -26.92 -6.25 26.10
CA ILE A 5 -25.64 -5.80 26.66
C ILE A 5 -25.07 -4.89 25.57
N ALA A 6 -24.99 -3.59 25.85
CA ALA A 6 -24.21 -2.69 25.02
C ALA A 6 -22.80 -3.29 24.96
N ALA A 7 -22.36 -3.73 23.79
CA ALA A 7 -20.94 -4.01 23.59
C ALA A 7 -20.22 -2.72 23.99
N ASP A 8 -19.31 -2.78 24.97
CA ASP A 8 -18.54 -1.61 25.37
C ASP A 8 -17.92 -1.01 24.11
N GLU A 9 -18.26 0.24 23.79
CA GLU A 9 -17.71 0.93 22.63
C GLU A 9 -16.19 0.99 22.80
N VAL A 10 -15.47 0.41 21.86
CA VAL A 10 -14.00 0.44 21.83
C VAL A 10 -13.58 1.90 21.78
N ALA A 11 -12.80 2.35 22.77
CA ALA A 11 -12.36 3.73 22.86
C ALA A 11 -11.27 4.06 21.82
N PRO A 12 -11.26 5.29 21.25
CA PRO A 12 -10.17 5.76 20.41
C PRO A 12 -8.81 5.69 21.12
N VAL A 13 -7.77 5.31 20.37
CA VAL A 13 -6.40 5.26 20.87
C VAL A 13 -5.57 6.37 20.22
N ARG A 14 -4.85 7.13 21.05
CA ARG A 14 -3.88 8.11 20.56
C ARG A 14 -2.51 7.50 20.34
N MET A 15 -1.88 7.82 19.21
CA MET A 15 -0.54 7.35 18.86
C MET A 15 0.25 8.38 18.06
N GLY A 16 1.54 8.10 17.85
CA GLY A 16 2.44 8.98 17.12
C GLY A 16 3.18 9.97 18.01
N ALA A 17 3.74 11.02 17.40
CA ALA A 17 4.57 11.99 18.09
C ALA A 17 4.55 13.35 17.39
N GLY A 18 4.58 14.43 18.18
CA GLY A 18 4.65 15.80 17.68
C GLY A 18 3.54 16.12 16.68
N ALA A 19 3.91 16.70 15.53
CA ALA A 19 2.97 17.03 14.45
C ALA A 19 2.39 15.80 13.72
N MET A 20 2.88 14.59 14.03
CA MET A 20 2.38 13.31 13.53
C MET A 20 1.76 12.51 14.67
N THR A 21 0.81 13.15 15.34
CA THR A 21 -0.03 12.54 16.38
C THR A 21 -1.43 12.29 15.80
N PHE A 22 -1.99 11.12 16.08
CA PHE A 22 -3.26 10.68 15.51
C PHE A 22 -4.14 10.02 16.56
N ASP A 23 -5.45 10.14 16.39
CA ASP A 23 -6.45 9.33 17.09
C ASP A 23 -7.04 8.30 16.14
N THR A 24 -7.23 7.08 16.61
CA THR A 24 -7.98 6.09 15.83
C THR A 24 -9.47 6.43 15.75
N VAL A 25 -10.15 5.89 14.74
CA VAL A 25 -11.61 5.90 14.63
C VAL A 25 -12.11 4.45 14.74
N PRO A 26 -12.39 3.96 15.97
CA PRO A 26 -12.84 2.59 16.17
C PRO A 26 -14.11 2.29 15.39
N GLY A 27 -14.16 1.11 14.77
CA GLY A 27 -15.31 0.66 14.00
C GLY A 27 -15.42 1.23 12.58
N TRP A 28 -14.53 2.14 12.18
CA TRP A 28 -14.51 2.63 10.79
C TRP A 28 -14.30 1.47 9.81
N GLY A 29 -15.13 1.40 8.76
CA GLY A 29 -15.07 0.37 7.73
C GLY A 29 -15.70 -0.97 8.13
N LEU A 30 -16.28 -1.09 9.33
CA LEU A 30 -17.06 -2.28 9.72
C LEU A 30 -18.50 -2.19 9.20
N GLY A 31 -19.11 -3.35 8.98
CA GLY A 31 -20.53 -3.46 8.67
C GLY A 31 -21.40 -3.11 9.87
N ALA A 32 -22.71 -2.97 9.62
CA ALA A 32 -23.68 -2.64 10.66
C ALA A 32 -23.78 -3.71 11.79
N ASP A 33 -23.31 -4.94 11.54
CA ASP A 33 -23.20 -6.00 12.56
C ASP A 33 -21.88 -5.96 13.34
N GLY A 34 -21.06 -4.91 13.13
CA GLY A 34 -19.75 -4.75 13.73
C GLY A 34 -18.69 -5.70 13.17
N ARG A 35 -18.93 -6.39 12.05
CA ARG A 35 -17.95 -7.29 11.43
C ARG A 35 -17.24 -6.65 10.26
N SER A 36 -16.03 -7.11 9.97
CA SER A 36 -15.35 -6.76 8.74
C SER A 36 -16.18 -7.20 7.54
N VAL A 37 -16.33 -6.27 6.60
CA VAL A 37 -16.96 -6.52 5.29
C VAL A 37 -15.94 -7.01 4.26
N LEU A 38 -14.65 -7.01 4.62
CA LEU A 38 -13.55 -7.41 3.77
C LEU A 38 -13.30 -8.92 3.87
N GLY A 39 -12.56 -9.44 2.89
CA GLY A 39 -11.79 -10.66 3.10
C GLY A 39 -10.39 -10.34 3.61
N SER A 40 -9.57 -11.37 3.79
CA SER A 40 -8.16 -11.20 4.13
C SER A 40 -7.48 -10.14 3.24
N THR A 41 -6.83 -9.19 3.86
CA THR A 41 -6.13 -8.07 3.22
C THR A 41 -4.69 -8.46 2.95
N HIS A 42 -4.15 -8.07 1.79
CA HIS A 42 -2.73 -8.24 1.40
C HIS A 42 -2.45 -7.28 0.25
N GLY A 43 -2.66 -5.98 0.47
CA GLY A 43 -2.69 -5.01 -0.60
C GLY A 43 -2.46 -3.58 -0.13
N SER A 44 -3.20 -2.64 -0.74
CA SER A 44 -3.01 -1.21 -0.52
C SER A 44 -4.32 -0.47 -0.24
N VAL A 45 -4.17 0.81 0.04
CA VAL A 45 -5.24 1.79 0.15
C VAL A 45 -4.91 2.93 -0.80
N VAL A 46 -5.92 3.51 -1.46
CA VAL A 46 -5.81 4.79 -2.19
C VAL A 46 -7.06 5.61 -1.95
N VAL A 47 -6.95 6.94 -2.05
CA VAL A 47 -8.06 7.88 -1.85
C VAL A 47 -8.23 8.71 -3.12
N ASP A 48 -9.45 8.80 -3.64
CA ASP A 48 -9.76 9.58 -4.84
C ASP A 48 -9.97 11.08 -4.53
N LEU A 49 -10.19 11.89 -5.57
CA LEU A 49 -10.40 13.33 -5.41
C LEU A 49 -11.70 13.71 -4.70
N GLU A 50 -12.68 12.80 -4.66
CA GLU A 50 -13.96 12.97 -3.95
C GLU A 50 -13.86 12.50 -2.48
N GLY A 51 -12.71 11.95 -2.08
CA GLY A 51 -12.44 11.46 -0.72
C GLY A 51 -12.89 10.01 -0.47
N ALA A 52 -13.29 9.27 -1.51
CA ALA A 52 -13.64 7.86 -1.38
C ALA A 52 -12.38 7.01 -1.22
N ILE A 53 -12.45 6.02 -0.32
CA ILE A 53 -11.30 5.22 0.11
C ILE A 53 -11.40 3.83 -0.50
N TYR A 54 -10.47 3.51 -1.40
CA TYR A 54 -10.37 2.24 -2.08
C TYR A 54 -9.38 1.34 -1.36
N THR A 55 -9.76 0.10 -1.08
CA THR A 55 -8.84 -0.89 -0.50
C THR A 55 -9.03 -2.27 -1.09
N SER A 56 -7.92 -2.97 -1.31
CA SER A 56 -7.92 -4.32 -1.89
C SER A 56 -7.94 -5.42 -0.83
N SER A 57 -8.59 -6.53 -1.17
CA SER A 57 -8.73 -7.72 -0.33
C SER A 57 -8.71 -9.00 -1.18
N SER A 58 -8.81 -10.16 -0.53
CA SER A 58 -8.95 -11.45 -1.22
C SER A 58 -10.28 -11.64 -1.95
N LEU A 59 -11.28 -10.79 -1.70
CA LEU A 59 -12.57 -10.82 -2.40
C LEU A 59 -12.63 -9.87 -3.61
N GLY A 60 -11.84 -8.79 -3.56
CA GLY A 60 -11.93 -7.69 -4.52
C GLY A 60 -11.47 -6.36 -3.93
N VAL A 61 -11.84 -5.27 -4.58
CA VAL A 61 -11.66 -3.89 -4.11
C VAL A 61 -12.95 -3.39 -3.51
N PHE A 62 -12.87 -2.82 -2.30
CA PHE A 62 -13.98 -2.16 -1.62
C PHE A 62 -13.73 -0.66 -1.61
N VAL A 63 -14.81 0.11 -1.75
CA VAL A 63 -14.78 1.57 -1.73
C VAL A 63 -15.63 2.06 -0.58
N PHE A 64 -15.02 2.80 0.33
CA PHE A 64 -15.66 3.35 1.50
C PHE A 64 -15.88 4.86 1.35
N SER A 65 -16.97 5.37 1.91
CA SER A 65 -17.10 6.79 2.21
C SER A 65 -16.10 7.22 3.28
N PRO A 66 -15.84 8.54 3.45
CA PRO A 66 -15.05 9.05 4.57
C PRO A 66 -15.54 8.58 5.95
N GLU A 67 -16.83 8.31 6.10
CA GLU A 67 -17.51 7.82 7.30
C GLU A 67 -17.33 6.30 7.52
N GLY A 68 -16.87 5.57 6.50
CA GLY A 68 -16.57 4.13 6.62
C GLY A 68 -17.70 3.22 6.15
N GLU A 69 -18.66 3.72 5.39
CA GLU A 69 -19.70 2.91 4.76
C GLU A 69 -19.23 2.41 3.39
N VAL A 70 -19.51 1.15 3.05
CA VAL A 70 -19.22 0.64 1.70
C VAL A 70 -20.18 1.28 0.69
N ILE A 71 -19.65 2.09 -0.22
CA ILE A 71 -20.42 2.78 -1.26
C ILE A 71 -20.28 2.13 -2.64
N ARG A 72 -19.24 1.31 -2.85
CA ARG A 72 -19.00 0.56 -4.09
C ARG A 72 -18.09 -0.64 -3.82
N SER A 73 -18.14 -1.64 -4.69
CA SER A 73 -17.15 -2.71 -4.71
C SER A 73 -16.92 -3.24 -6.13
N PHE A 74 -15.70 -3.71 -6.38
CA PHE A 74 -15.31 -4.44 -7.58
C PHE A 74 -14.85 -5.82 -7.14
N LEU A 75 -15.67 -6.85 -7.35
CA LEU A 75 -15.49 -8.17 -6.75
C LEU A 75 -15.16 -9.24 -7.78
N GLY A 76 -14.57 -10.34 -7.30
CA GLY A 76 -14.30 -11.52 -8.10
C GLY A 76 -12.89 -11.56 -8.68
N GLN A 77 -12.67 -12.53 -9.56
CA GLN A 77 -11.32 -12.89 -10.03
C GLN A 77 -10.61 -11.80 -10.83
N GLU A 78 -11.28 -10.74 -11.27
CA GLU A 78 -10.62 -9.64 -11.98
C GLU A 78 -10.06 -8.56 -11.04
N TYR A 79 -10.54 -8.51 -9.80
CA TYR A 79 -10.21 -7.45 -8.83
C TYR A 79 -9.68 -7.98 -7.50
N ASN A 80 -9.70 -9.29 -7.29
CA ASN A 80 -9.18 -9.88 -6.06
C ASN A 80 -7.65 -9.86 -6.02
N ASN A 81 -7.13 -9.84 -4.79
CA ASN A 81 -5.69 -9.96 -4.51
C ASN A 81 -4.83 -8.94 -5.30
N ILE A 82 -5.34 -7.71 -5.44
CA ILE A 82 -4.50 -6.60 -5.91
C ILE A 82 -3.54 -6.23 -4.78
N HIS A 83 -2.26 -6.48 -5.00
CA HIS A 83 -1.19 -6.39 -4.01
C HIS A 83 -0.73 -4.94 -3.77
N ASP A 84 -0.86 -4.08 -4.78
CA ASP A 84 -0.58 -2.66 -4.66
C ASP A 84 -1.47 -1.89 -5.62
N MET A 85 -1.81 -0.64 -5.26
CA MET A 85 -2.67 0.24 -6.04
C MET A 85 -2.12 1.66 -6.00
N GLU A 86 -2.16 2.32 -7.14
CA GLU A 86 -1.89 3.75 -7.30
C GLU A 86 -3.07 4.38 -8.06
N ILE A 87 -3.55 5.52 -7.59
CA ILE A 87 -4.61 6.28 -8.25
C ILE A 87 -4.02 7.46 -9.02
N ARG A 88 -4.51 7.69 -10.24
CA ARG A 88 -4.06 8.80 -11.10
C ARG A 88 -5.25 9.48 -11.78
N LYS A 89 -5.21 10.81 -11.76
CA LYS A 89 -6.06 11.64 -12.62
C LYS A 89 -5.48 11.67 -14.03
N GLU A 90 -6.32 11.39 -15.01
CA GLU A 90 -6.01 11.46 -16.44
C GLU A 90 -7.11 12.21 -17.18
N GLY A 91 -6.82 13.43 -17.61
CA GLY A 91 -7.84 14.33 -18.14
C GLY A 91 -8.92 14.61 -17.08
N ASP A 92 -10.16 14.27 -17.40
CA ASP A 92 -11.33 14.48 -16.52
C ASP A 92 -11.72 13.23 -15.70
N ALA A 93 -10.94 12.15 -15.78
CA ALA A 93 -11.23 10.89 -15.10
C ALA A 93 -10.11 10.50 -14.11
N GLU A 94 -10.43 9.61 -13.18
CA GLU A 94 -9.46 8.94 -12.31
C GLU A 94 -9.43 7.44 -12.58
N PHE A 95 -8.23 6.89 -12.64
CA PHE A 95 -7.97 5.46 -12.83
C PHE A 95 -7.15 4.91 -11.68
N ILE A 96 -7.41 3.66 -11.33
CA ILE A 96 -6.56 2.90 -10.43
C ILE A 96 -5.69 1.95 -11.25
N TYR A 97 -4.40 2.01 -11.00
CA TYR A 97 -3.40 1.06 -11.45
C TYR A 97 -3.18 0.04 -10.35
N GLY A 98 -3.21 -1.26 -10.67
CA GLY A 98 -3.11 -2.34 -9.68
C GLY A 98 -2.08 -3.40 -10.07
N ALA A 99 -1.23 -3.81 -9.13
CA ALA A 99 -0.32 -4.96 -9.29
C ALA A 99 -1.00 -6.24 -8.77
N ARG A 100 -1.07 -7.29 -9.57
CA ARG A 100 -1.78 -8.54 -9.24
C ARG A 100 -0.82 -9.72 -9.25
N ASN A 101 -0.19 -9.96 -8.10
CA ASN A 101 0.86 -10.97 -7.93
C ASN A 101 0.42 -12.40 -8.30
N VAL A 102 -0.79 -12.81 -7.91
CA VAL A 102 -1.29 -14.17 -8.18
C VAL A 102 -1.73 -14.33 -9.64
N ALA A 103 -2.34 -13.28 -10.21
CA ALA A 103 -2.77 -13.28 -11.61
C ALA A 103 -1.63 -13.04 -12.60
N GLY A 104 -0.45 -12.60 -12.12
CA GLY A 104 0.72 -12.32 -12.94
C GLY A 104 0.47 -11.19 -13.92
N GLU A 105 -0.07 -10.07 -13.44
CA GLU A 105 -0.33 -8.89 -14.28
C GLU A 105 -0.31 -7.59 -13.49
N GLY A 106 -0.09 -6.48 -14.19
CA GLY A 106 -0.61 -5.17 -13.78
C GLY A 106 -1.93 -4.90 -14.49
N ILE A 107 -2.82 -4.11 -13.89
CA ILE A 107 -4.05 -3.64 -14.52
C ILE A 107 -4.22 -2.14 -14.35
N LYS A 108 -5.05 -1.52 -15.20
CA LYS A 108 -5.62 -0.18 -15.02
C LYS A 108 -7.12 -0.29 -15.16
N PHE A 109 -7.87 0.29 -14.23
CA PHE A 109 -9.33 0.28 -14.28
C PHE A 109 -9.95 1.59 -13.82
N GLY A 110 -11.14 1.90 -14.34
CA GLY A 110 -11.87 3.11 -13.99
C GLY A 110 -12.36 3.11 -12.55
N THR A 111 -12.24 4.23 -11.86
CA THR A 111 -12.69 4.38 -10.46
C THR A 111 -14.20 4.27 -10.30
N LYS A 112 -14.99 4.58 -11.35
CA LYS A 112 -16.45 4.63 -11.35
C LYS A 112 -17.10 3.29 -11.69
N GLU A 113 -16.88 2.78 -12.89
CA GLU A 113 -17.52 1.56 -13.39
C GLU A 113 -16.63 0.31 -13.25
N GLY A 114 -15.35 0.48 -12.89
CA GLY A 114 -14.41 -0.62 -12.71
C GLY A 114 -13.87 -1.18 -14.02
N GLU A 115 -14.16 -0.58 -15.16
CA GLU A 115 -13.78 -1.10 -16.46
C GLU A 115 -12.27 -1.22 -16.60
N ILE A 116 -11.76 -2.42 -16.86
CA ILE A 116 -10.33 -2.66 -17.07
C ILE A 116 -9.95 -2.18 -18.48
N VAL A 117 -9.12 -1.14 -18.53
CA VAL A 117 -8.70 -0.47 -19.77
C VAL A 117 -7.26 -0.81 -20.18
N LEU A 118 -6.46 -1.40 -19.29
CA LEU A 118 -5.12 -1.89 -19.58
C LEU A 118 -4.80 -3.14 -18.76
N LYS A 119 -4.11 -4.11 -19.38
CA LYS A 119 -3.48 -5.25 -18.72
C LYS A 119 -2.01 -5.32 -19.13
N LEU A 120 -1.10 -5.33 -18.16
CA LEU A 120 0.34 -5.43 -18.32
C LEU A 120 0.76 -6.86 -17.98
N ARG A 121 1.25 -7.61 -18.97
CA ARG A 121 1.72 -8.99 -18.79
C ARG A 121 3.24 -9.04 -18.68
N SER A 122 3.77 -10.21 -18.32
CA SER A 122 5.21 -10.48 -18.37
C SER A 122 5.77 -10.09 -19.75
N PRO A 123 6.78 -9.21 -19.85
CA PRO A 123 7.28 -8.74 -21.13
C PRO A 123 8.30 -9.73 -21.71
N GLU A 124 7.92 -10.45 -22.78
CA GLU A 124 8.81 -11.38 -23.48
C GLU A 124 10.00 -10.63 -24.12
N GLU A 125 9.75 -9.39 -24.57
CA GLU A 125 10.74 -8.49 -25.16
C GLU A 125 11.88 -8.11 -24.20
N SER A 126 11.72 -8.38 -22.89
CA SER A 126 12.79 -8.21 -21.91
C SER A 126 13.96 -9.18 -22.13
N ASN A 127 13.74 -10.31 -22.82
CA ASN A 127 14.71 -11.39 -23.03
C ASN A 127 15.30 -11.99 -21.74
N LEU A 128 14.63 -11.80 -20.59
CA LEU A 128 15.08 -12.31 -19.29
C LEU A 128 14.78 -13.81 -19.07
N GLY A 129 13.96 -14.42 -19.93
CA GLY A 129 13.57 -15.83 -19.79
C GLY A 129 12.80 -16.11 -18.50
N LEU A 130 11.90 -15.19 -18.12
CA LEU A 130 11.13 -15.27 -16.87
C LEU A 130 10.26 -16.53 -16.84
N LYS A 131 10.38 -17.32 -15.77
CA LYS A 131 9.54 -18.51 -15.54
C LYS A 131 8.26 -18.21 -14.76
N LYS A 132 8.26 -17.09 -14.05
CA LYS A 132 7.17 -16.62 -13.20
C LYS A 132 7.16 -15.10 -13.24
N PHE A 133 5.97 -14.54 -13.23
CA PHE A 133 5.72 -13.11 -13.09
C PHE A 133 4.70 -12.94 -11.97
N ALA A 134 5.09 -12.30 -10.88
CA ALA A 134 4.28 -12.06 -9.70
C ALA A 134 4.50 -10.62 -9.21
N PRO A 135 3.84 -9.65 -9.89
CA PRO A 135 4.01 -8.24 -9.59
C PRO A 135 3.54 -7.84 -8.19
N THR A 136 4.30 -7.00 -7.51
CA THR A 136 4.02 -6.55 -6.14
C THR A 136 3.76 -5.06 -6.02
N ALA A 137 4.32 -4.23 -6.90
CA ALA A 137 4.18 -2.78 -6.83
C ALA A 137 3.89 -2.17 -8.19
N ILE A 138 3.10 -1.10 -8.25
CA ILE A 138 2.86 -0.34 -9.48
C ILE A 138 2.81 1.15 -9.21
N THR A 139 3.45 1.95 -10.06
CA THR A 139 3.26 3.41 -10.05
C THR A 139 3.35 3.96 -11.47
N VAL A 140 2.99 5.23 -11.63
CA VAL A 140 2.88 5.90 -12.94
C VAL A 140 3.50 7.28 -12.84
N ALA A 141 4.40 7.60 -13.78
CA ALA A 141 5.04 8.90 -13.93
C ALA A 141 4.09 9.96 -14.51
N PRO A 142 4.38 11.27 -14.36
CA PRO A 142 3.52 12.33 -14.91
C PRO A 142 3.34 12.30 -16.44
N ASN A 143 4.28 11.70 -17.17
CA ASN A 143 4.21 11.50 -18.61
C ASN A 143 3.40 10.24 -19.01
N GLY A 144 2.83 9.52 -18.04
CA GLY A 144 2.07 8.30 -18.24
C GLY A 144 2.91 7.02 -18.30
N GLU A 145 4.24 7.08 -18.22
CA GLU A 145 5.07 5.87 -18.14
C GLU A 145 4.76 5.08 -16.86
N ILE A 146 4.67 3.76 -16.99
CA ILE A 146 4.22 2.86 -15.93
C ILE A 146 5.38 2.01 -15.44
N TYR A 147 5.52 1.87 -14.13
CA TYR A 147 6.56 1.06 -13.49
C TYR A 147 5.89 -0.06 -12.72
N LEU A 148 6.26 -1.31 -13.02
CA LEU A 148 5.69 -2.51 -12.41
C LEU A 148 6.81 -3.36 -11.84
N SER A 149 6.83 -3.52 -10.53
CA SER A 149 7.81 -4.37 -9.84
C SER A 149 7.36 -5.83 -9.84
N ASP A 150 8.24 -6.73 -10.27
CA ASP A 150 8.08 -8.19 -10.15
C ASP A 150 8.72 -8.73 -8.86
N GLY A 151 8.35 -8.14 -7.71
CA GLY A 151 9.04 -8.34 -6.43
C GLY A 151 8.95 -9.75 -5.86
N TYR A 152 7.90 -10.53 -6.17
CA TYR A 152 7.76 -11.93 -5.73
C TYR A 152 8.31 -12.97 -6.70
N ALA A 153 8.93 -12.54 -7.80
CA ALA A 153 9.69 -13.43 -8.67
C ALA A 153 11.07 -12.84 -8.97
N SER A 154 11.22 -12.11 -10.09
CA SER A 154 12.53 -11.72 -10.61
C SER A 154 13.19 -10.54 -9.88
N ASN A 155 12.42 -9.72 -9.16
CA ASN A 155 12.86 -8.47 -8.56
C ASN A 155 13.32 -7.40 -9.56
N HIS A 156 12.96 -7.54 -10.83
CA HIS A 156 13.06 -6.46 -11.80
C HIS A 156 11.89 -5.50 -11.65
N ILE A 157 12.17 -4.21 -11.89
CA ILE A 157 11.16 -3.19 -12.14
C ILE A 157 11.08 -3.00 -13.64
N PHE A 158 9.92 -3.27 -14.21
CA PHE A 158 9.63 -3.12 -15.63
C PHE A 158 9.04 -1.74 -15.89
N LYS A 159 9.58 -1.03 -16.87
CA LYS A 159 9.08 0.24 -17.37
C LYS A 159 8.30 0.01 -18.66
N TYR A 160 7.09 0.56 -18.72
CA TYR A 160 6.21 0.57 -19.87
C TYR A 160 5.90 2.02 -20.27
N ASP A 161 5.59 2.26 -21.53
CA ASP A 161 5.03 3.54 -21.96
C ASP A 161 3.56 3.68 -21.52
N ALA A 162 2.95 4.84 -21.81
CA ALA A 162 1.57 5.12 -21.46
C ALA A 162 0.53 4.20 -22.14
N ALA A 163 0.91 3.53 -23.23
CA ALA A 163 0.08 2.54 -23.91
C ALA A 163 0.29 1.12 -23.34
N GLY A 164 1.17 0.95 -22.36
CA GLY A 164 1.52 -0.33 -21.75
C GLY A 164 2.47 -1.18 -22.57
N LYS A 165 3.20 -0.59 -23.53
CA LYS A 165 4.25 -1.29 -24.27
C LYS A 165 5.53 -1.28 -23.45
N TYR A 166 6.20 -2.42 -23.36
CA TYR A 166 7.48 -2.55 -22.66
C TYR A 166 8.55 -1.62 -23.26
N VAL A 167 9.30 -0.95 -22.38
CA VAL A 167 10.39 -0.02 -22.73
C VAL A 167 11.73 -0.58 -22.27
N THR A 168 11.87 -0.80 -20.96
CA THR A 168 13.12 -1.28 -20.34
C THR A 168 12.83 -1.91 -18.98
N HIS A 169 13.85 -2.43 -18.31
CA HIS A 169 13.78 -2.85 -16.92
C HIS A 169 15.08 -2.53 -16.18
N PHE A 170 15.02 -2.48 -14.86
CA PHE A 170 16.17 -2.31 -13.98
C PHE A 170 15.97 -3.07 -12.66
N GLY A 171 16.97 -3.03 -11.79
CA GLY A 171 17.02 -3.87 -10.59
C GLY A 171 17.30 -5.34 -10.92
N THR A 172 17.49 -6.18 -9.91
CA THR A 172 17.55 -7.64 -10.01
C THR A 172 17.50 -8.23 -8.60
N LYS A 173 17.29 -9.54 -8.48
CA LYS A 173 17.31 -10.22 -7.19
C LYS A 173 18.69 -10.19 -6.54
N GLY A 174 18.74 -9.82 -5.26
CA GLY A 174 19.93 -9.92 -4.43
C GLY A 174 19.92 -8.91 -3.29
N ASN A 175 21.08 -8.57 -2.75
CA ASN A 175 21.21 -7.74 -1.56
C ASN A 175 22.28 -6.64 -1.68
N ASP A 176 22.81 -6.42 -2.89
CA ASP A 176 23.74 -5.33 -3.17
C ASP A 176 23.00 -4.00 -3.37
N LEU A 177 23.74 -2.90 -3.49
CA LEU A 177 23.21 -1.53 -3.56
C LEU A 177 22.11 -1.31 -4.60
N LYS A 178 22.20 -1.96 -5.77
CA LYS A 178 21.26 -1.81 -6.89
C LYS A 178 20.34 -3.03 -7.09
N GLN A 179 20.38 -3.96 -6.15
CA GLN A 179 19.58 -5.18 -6.15
C GLN A 179 18.46 -5.06 -5.13
N PHE A 180 17.46 -5.93 -5.28
CA PHE A 180 16.34 -6.02 -4.35
C PHE A 180 16.20 -7.43 -3.82
N ASN A 181 15.94 -7.52 -2.53
CA ASN A 181 15.40 -8.70 -1.89
C ASN A 181 13.92 -8.41 -1.60
N THR A 182 13.08 -8.56 -2.62
CA THR A 182 11.66 -8.17 -2.64
C THR A 182 11.46 -6.65 -2.82
N ALA A 183 11.53 -6.18 -4.06
CA ALA A 183 11.06 -4.86 -4.49
C ALA A 183 9.53 -4.76 -4.32
N HIS A 184 9.06 -4.38 -3.13
CA HIS A 184 7.72 -4.75 -2.67
C HIS A 184 6.64 -3.71 -2.95
N GLY A 185 6.82 -2.48 -2.47
CA GLY A 185 5.93 -1.33 -2.66
C GLY A 185 6.68 -0.19 -3.34
N MET A 186 5.99 0.67 -4.07
CA MET A 186 6.61 1.71 -4.88
C MET A 186 5.65 2.89 -5.07
N THR A 187 6.17 4.12 -5.02
CA THR A 187 5.41 5.32 -5.40
C THR A 187 6.33 6.35 -6.05
N LEU A 188 5.74 7.43 -6.57
CA LEU A 188 6.50 8.63 -6.92
C LEU A 188 6.72 9.49 -5.67
N ASP A 189 7.98 9.71 -5.35
CA ASP A 189 8.37 10.68 -4.33
C ASP A 189 8.37 12.08 -4.92
N THR A 190 7.21 12.72 -4.82
CA THR A 190 6.96 14.10 -5.29
C THR A 190 7.51 15.17 -4.36
N ARG A 191 8.18 14.78 -3.26
CA ARG A 191 8.92 15.74 -2.44
C ARG A 191 10.07 16.35 -3.23
N TYR A 192 10.60 15.65 -4.24
CA TYR A 192 11.76 16.06 -5.02
C TYR A 192 11.33 16.54 -6.42
N ASP A 193 12.13 17.44 -7.00
CA ASP A 193 11.97 17.92 -8.37
C ASP A 193 13.27 17.68 -9.16
N PRO A 194 13.27 16.85 -10.23
CA PRO A 194 12.14 16.03 -10.70
C PRO A 194 11.74 14.93 -9.69
N PRO A 195 10.49 14.39 -9.78
CA PRO A 195 10.05 13.30 -8.92
C PRO A 195 10.89 12.04 -9.15
N ARG A 196 11.01 11.22 -8.11
CA ARG A 196 11.82 9.99 -8.08
C ARG A 196 10.94 8.78 -7.80
N LEU A 197 11.37 7.60 -8.20
CA LEU A 197 10.79 6.35 -7.69
C LEU A 197 11.30 6.11 -6.28
N LEU A 198 10.40 5.92 -5.32
CA LEU A 198 10.73 5.45 -3.97
C LEU A 198 10.26 4.01 -3.84
N ILE A 199 11.19 3.09 -3.59
CA ILE A 199 10.95 1.65 -3.68
C ILE A 199 11.30 0.97 -2.35
N CYS A 200 10.40 0.14 -1.85
CA CYS A 200 10.64 -0.71 -0.67
C CYS A 200 11.46 -1.94 -1.06
N ASP A 201 12.65 -2.09 -0.50
CA ASP A 201 13.41 -3.34 -0.53
C ASP A 201 13.12 -4.12 0.77
N ARG A 202 11.99 -4.83 0.77
CA ARG A 202 11.33 -5.32 2.00
C ARG A 202 12.19 -6.29 2.79
N ASN A 203 12.77 -7.28 2.12
CA ASN A 203 13.52 -8.35 2.75
C ASN A 203 15.04 -8.13 2.69
N HIS A 204 15.49 -6.90 2.39
CA HIS A 204 16.90 -6.55 2.47
C HIS A 204 17.51 -7.03 3.80
N GLN A 205 18.71 -7.58 3.75
CA GLN A 205 19.42 -8.10 4.90
C GLN A 205 20.51 -7.14 5.34
N PRO A 206 20.64 -6.84 6.65
CA PRO A 206 19.91 -7.45 7.77
C PRO A 206 18.54 -6.84 8.06
N LYS A 207 18.21 -5.71 7.44
CA LYS A 207 17.01 -4.92 7.69
C LYS A 207 16.49 -4.33 6.38
N GLY A 208 15.17 -4.18 6.28
CA GLY A 208 14.54 -3.52 5.14
C GLY A 208 15.04 -2.08 4.95
N ARG A 209 14.94 -1.60 3.72
CA ARG A 209 15.36 -0.24 3.33
C ARG A 209 14.41 0.35 2.30
N LEU A 210 14.54 1.65 2.08
CA LEU A 210 13.94 2.34 0.93
C LEU A 210 15.05 2.86 0.01
N LEU A 211 14.83 2.77 -1.30
CA LEU A 211 15.77 3.24 -2.32
C LEU A 211 15.11 4.28 -3.22
N HIS A 212 15.89 5.28 -3.63
CA HIS A 212 15.51 6.21 -4.71
C HIS A 212 16.14 5.79 -6.03
N TYR A 213 15.31 5.83 -7.08
CA TYR A 213 15.73 5.74 -8.47
C TYR A 213 15.15 6.92 -9.25
N ASP A 214 15.83 7.35 -10.31
CA ASP A 214 15.20 8.28 -11.27
C ASP A 214 14.18 7.54 -12.16
N LEU A 215 13.51 8.30 -13.02
CA LEU A 215 12.49 7.76 -13.93
C LEU A 215 13.10 6.99 -15.11
N GLU A 216 14.42 7.07 -15.31
CA GLU A 216 15.18 6.28 -16.27
C GLU A 216 15.64 4.94 -15.70
N GLY A 217 15.49 4.72 -14.39
CA GLY A 217 15.88 3.49 -13.69
C GLY A 217 17.32 3.49 -13.18
N ASN A 218 17.96 4.67 -13.07
CA ASN A 218 19.26 4.81 -12.43
C ASN A 218 19.10 4.96 -10.91
N PHE A 219 19.93 4.22 -10.17
CA PHE A 219 20.01 4.35 -8.71
C PHE A 219 20.47 5.76 -8.31
N ILE A 220 19.78 6.37 -7.35
CA ILE A 220 20.12 7.67 -6.78
C ILE A 220 20.70 7.50 -5.38
N ASP A 221 19.93 6.92 -4.46
CA ASP A 221 20.28 6.92 -3.04
C ASP A 221 19.63 5.79 -2.24
N GLU A 222 20.28 5.42 -1.13
CA GLU A 222 19.69 4.61 -0.07
C GLU A 222 19.04 5.56 0.95
N VAL A 223 17.73 5.76 0.78
CA VAL A 223 16.93 6.78 1.47
C VAL A 223 16.95 6.58 2.98
N ILE A 224 16.79 5.33 3.42
CA ILE A 224 16.82 4.94 4.83
C ILE A 224 17.04 3.42 4.95
N THR A 225 17.76 2.99 5.99
CA THR A 225 17.91 1.58 6.39
C THR A 225 17.36 1.35 7.80
N GLY A 226 17.39 0.10 8.27
CA GLY A 226 16.98 -0.23 9.64
C GLY A 226 15.47 -0.38 9.82
N LEU A 227 14.70 -0.33 8.73
CA LEU A 227 13.29 -0.70 8.74
C LEU A 227 13.13 -2.21 8.99
N GLY A 228 11.96 -2.65 9.44
CA GLY A 228 11.67 -4.06 9.62
C GLY A 228 11.53 -4.73 8.26
N MET A 229 10.33 -4.63 7.70
CA MET A 229 9.93 -5.14 6.39
C MET A 229 8.98 -4.14 5.73
N PRO A 230 9.49 -3.05 5.11
CA PRO A 230 8.64 -2.02 4.50
C PRO A 230 7.78 -2.59 3.37
N THR A 231 6.46 -2.37 3.42
CA THR A 231 5.49 -3.00 2.52
C THR A 231 4.91 -2.04 1.50
N ALA A 232 4.69 -0.78 1.86
CA ALA A 232 4.22 0.26 0.95
C ALA A 232 4.85 1.62 1.30
N VAL A 233 4.66 2.60 0.42
CA VAL A 233 5.05 4.00 0.63
C VAL A 233 3.98 4.91 0.04
N ALA A 234 3.57 5.94 0.78
CA ALA A 234 2.69 6.98 0.26
C ALA A 234 3.17 8.37 0.69
N VAL A 235 3.27 9.29 -0.27
CA VAL A 235 3.77 10.66 -0.07
C VAL A 235 2.62 11.64 0.13
N GLN A 236 2.74 12.52 1.12
CA GLN A 236 1.87 13.67 1.28
C GLN A 236 2.68 14.89 1.75
N GLY A 237 2.70 15.94 0.93
CA GLY A 237 3.52 17.12 1.21
C GLY A 237 4.97 16.69 1.42
N ASP A 238 5.53 17.01 2.59
CA ASP A 238 6.90 16.66 2.98
C ASP A 238 7.06 15.28 3.62
N PHE A 239 5.97 14.52 3.78
CA PHE A 239 5.95 13.31 4.58
C PHE A 239 5.76 12.04 3.75
N VAL A 240 6.28 10.93 4.26
CA VAL A 240 6.05 9.59 3.70
C VAL A 240 5.56 8.67 4.79
N SER A 241 4.42 8.01 4.57
CA SER A 241 4.00 6.88 5.40
C SER A 241 4.58 5.59 4.85
N VAL A 242 5.11 4.76 5.74
CA VAL A 242 5.80 3.51 5.42
C VAL A 242 5.24 2.41 6.32
N PRO A 243 4.20 1.68 5.88
CA PRO A 243 3.80 0.42 6.49
C PRO A 243 4.99 -0.54 6.59
N ASP A 244 5.11 -1.21 7.74
CA ASP A 244 6.14 -2.20 8.04
C ASP A 244 5.45 -3.48 8.51
N LEU A 245 5.71 -4.61 7.83
CA LEU A 245 5.04 -5.88 8.09
C LEU A 245 5.27 -6.38 9.53
N HIS A 246 6.22 -5.82 10.28
CA HIS A 246 6.41 -6.08 11.71
C HIS A 246 5.29 -5.53 12.60
N GLY A 247 4.24 -4.91 12.03
CA GLY A 247 3.05 -4.46 12.77
C GLY A 247 3.19 -3.03 13.27
N ARG A 248 3.62 -2.12 12.39
CA ARG A 248 3.75 -0.69 12.69
C ARG A 248 3.77 0.13 11.40
N LEU A 249 3.39 1.40 11.48
CA LEU A 249 3.59 2.36 10.39
C LEU A 249 4.64 3.40 10.81
N VAL A 250 5.62 3.63 9.95
CA VAL A 250 6.68 4.63 10.16
C VAL A 250 6.38 5.86 9.32
N ILE A 251 6.56 7.06 9.87
CA ILE A 251 6.45 8.32 9.11
C ILE A 251 7.81 8.96 9.00
N LEU A 252 8.21 9.29 7.76
CA LEU A 252 9.43 10.03 7.45
C LEU A 252 9.10 11.48 7.11
N ASP A 253 9.99 12.40 7.48
CA ASP A 253 9.97 13.80 7.01
C ASP A 253 10.75 13.99 5.70
N LYS A 254 10.84 15.25 5.24
CA LYS A 254 11.54 15.65 4.01
C LYS A 254 13.03 15.29 3.99
N ASN A 255 13.64 15.15 5.18
CA ASN A 255 15.04 14.75 5.36
C ASN A 255 15.20 13.23 5.50
N ASN A 256 14.12 12.47 5.26
CA ASN A 256 14.06 11.02 5.42
C ASN A 256 14.31 10.55 6.87
N THR A 257 14.02 11.41 7.84
CA THR A 257 14.13 11.08 9.27
C THR A 257 12.81 10.53 9.78
N ILE A 258 12.87 9.47 10.59
CA ILE A 258 11.69 8.93 11.28
C ILE A 258 11.20 9.95 12.31
N ILE A 259 9.99 10.48 12.12
CA ILE A 259 9.37 11.45 13.04
C ILE A 259 8.23 10.86 13.86
N ALA A 260 7.67 9.72 13.45
CA ALA A 260 6.67 8.99 14.22
C ALA A 260 6.66 7.49 13.87
N VAL A 261 6.24 6.67 14.84
CA VAL A 261 5.93 5.25 14.67
C VAL A 261 4.54 5.01 15.26
N LEU A 262 3.65 4.44 14.46
CA LEU A 262 2.23 4.26 14.77
C LEU A 262 1.89 2.79 14.95
N GLY A 263 1.04 2.51 15.93
CA GLY A 263 0.42 1.21 16.19
C GLY A 263 1.35 0.01 16.46
N ASN A 264 2.59 0.29 16.88
CA ASN A 264 3.59 -0.74 17.17
C ASN A 264 3.18 -1.61 18.37
N ASN A 265 3.09 -2.93 18.16
CA ASN A 265 2.97 -3.89 19.25
C ASN A 265 4.31 -4.04 20.01
N PRO A 266 4.36 -3.88 21.34
CA PRO A 266 5.59 -4.11 22.11
C PRO A 266 6.03 -5.59 22.13
N ASP A 267 5.12 -6.54 21.87
CA ASP A 267 5.45 -7.95 21.69
C ASP A 267 5.83 -8.23 20.22
N PRO A 268 7.13 -8.44 19.90
CA PRO A 268 7.56 -8.68 18.53
C PRO A 268 7.06 -10.01 17.96
N GLY A 269 6.57 -10.94 18.81
CA GLY A 269 5.97 -12.19 18.40
C GLY A 269 4.60 -12.03 17.73
N GLN A 270 3.95 -10.88 17.94
CA GLN A 270 2.62 -10.58 17.39
C GLN A 270 2.69 -9.86 16.03
N GLY A 271 3.87 -9.37 15.64
CA GLY A 271 4.11 -8.79 14.33
C GLY A 271 4.24 -9.85 13.23
N ARG A 272 3.86 -9.52 12.00
CA ARG A 272 3.76 -10.43 10.84
C ARG A 272 2.80 -11.59 11.10
N ASN A 273 1.73 -11.36 11.85
CA ASN A 273 0.77 -12.40 12.16
C ASN A 273 -0.49 -12.28 11.29
N PHE A 274 -0.57 -13.11 10.25
CA PHE A 274 -1.75 -13.17 9.38
C PHE A 274 -2.98 -13.75 10.09
N LYS A 275 -2.80 -14.67 11.04
CA LYS A 275 -3.88 -15.52 11.54
C LYS A 275 -4.76 -14.84 12.60
N VAL A 276 -4.61 -13.54 12.82
CA VAL A 276 -5.36 -12.79 13.83
C VAL A 276 -6.82 -12.63 13.38
N PRO A 277 -7.79 -13.28 14.05
CA PRO A 277 -9.20 -13.07 13.78
C PRO A 277 -9.68 -11.73 14.36
N GLN A 278 -10.84 -11.27 13.92
CA GLN A 278 -11.38 -9.97 14.32
C GLN A 278 -11.61 -9.82 15.83
N ASP A 279 -12.03 -10.88 16.52
CA ASP A 279 -12.28 -10.86 17.97
C ASP A 279 -11.00 -10.74 18.81
N GLU A 280 -9.82 -10.91 18.20
CA GLU A 280 -8.51 -10.66 18.81
C GLU A 280 -7.92 -9.29 18.44
N TRP A 281 -8.63 -8.47 17.66
CA TRP A 281 -8.13 -7.14 17.31
C TRP A 281 -8.04 -6.24 18.53
N VAL A 282 -6.90 -5.57 18.65
CA VAL A 282 -6.66 -4.52 19.63
C VAL A 282 -6.64 -3.18 18.89
N GLU A 283 -7.41 -2.22 19.38
CA GLU A 283 -7.43 -0.88 18.80
C GLU A 283 -6.09 -0.18 18.99
N GLY A 284 -5.65 0.48 17.93
CA GLY A 284 -4.34 1.11 17.88
C GLY A 284 -3.14 0.16 17.85
N ILE A 285 -3.33 -1.14 17.62
CA ILE A 285 -2.25 -2.11 17.41
C ILE A 285 -2.43 -2.81 16.06
N PHE A 286 -1.34 -2.94 15.31
CA PHE A 286 -1.32 -3.66 14.03
C PHE A 286 -0.65 -5.04 14.16
N SER A 287 -1.18 -6.03 13.45
CA SER A 287 -0.57 -7.37 13.35
C SER A 287 0.45 -7.48 12.20
N GLY A 288 0.31 -6.65 11.17
CA GLY A 288 1.22 -6.55 10.04
C GLY A 288 0.75 -5.52 9.04
N THR A 289 1.09 -4.24 9.20
CA THR A 289 0.65 -3.22 8.26
C THR A 289 1.20 -3.50 6.85
N HIS A 290 0.33 -3.38 5.83
CA HIS A 290 0.68 -3.72 4.46
C HIS A 290 0.59 -2.53 3.50
N GLY A 291 -0.43 -1.68 3.67
CA GLY A 291 -0.69 -0.53 2.81
C GLY A 291 -1.18 0.66 3.63
N SER A 292 -0.93 1.87 3.14
CA SER A 292 -1.49 3.08 3.73
C SER A 292 -1.65 4.18 2.69
N TYR A 293 -2.59 5.09 2.93
CA TYR A 293 -2.72 6.30 2.13
C TYR A 293 -3.22 7.47 2.96
N TRP A 294 -2.95 8.68 2.47
CA TRP A 294 -3.36 9.94 3.09
C TRP A 294 -4.63 10.47 2.42
N ASP A 295 -5.56 11.01 3.19
CA ASP A 295 -6.58 11.90 2.62
C ASP A 295 -6.07 13.34 2.52
N ALA A 296 -6.85 14.22 1.88
CA ALA A 296 -6.50 15.62 1.69
C ALA A 296 -6.31 16.41 3.02
N GLU A 297 -6.85 15.92 4.13
CA GLU A 297 -6.76 16.56 5.45
C GLU A 297 -5.54 16.09 6.26
N GLY A 298 -4.83 15.09 5.76
CA GLY A 298 -3.67 14.48 6.40
C GLY A 298 -4.01 13.37 7.39
N ASN A 299 -5.23 12.84 7.34
CA ASN A 299 -5.56 11.61 8.03
C ASN A 299 -4.97 10.42 7.27
N LEU A 300 -4.73 9.33 7.98
CA LEU A 300 -4.19 8.09 7.43
C LEU A 300 -5.21 6.98 7.46
N TYR A 301 -5.24 6.19 6.39
CA TYR A 301 -5.93 4.92 6.32
C TYR A 301 -4.89 3.82 6.22
N VAL A 302 -4.87 2.91 7.18
CA VAL A 302 -3.82 1.88 7.28
C VAL A 302 -4.44 0.51 7.18
N GLN A 303 -4.01 -0.26 6.19
CA GLN A 303 -4.41 -1.65 6.02
C GLN A 303 -3.52 -2.58 6.84
N ASP A 304 -4.17 -3.42 7.64
CA ASP A 304 -3.51 -4.45 8.46
C ASP A 304 -3.65 -5.82 7.77
N TRP A 305 -2.57 -6.58 7.65
CA TRP A 305 -2.51 -7.89 7.01
C TRP A 305 -2.98 -8.98 7.99
N ASN A 306 -4.27 -9.34 7.91
CA ASN A 306 -4.84 -10.43 8.70
C ASN A 306 -5.96 -11.19 7.96
N ILE A 307 -6.39 -12.32 8.52
CA ILE A 307 -7.37 -13.24 7.91
C ILE A 307 -8.76 -12.62 7.71
N SER A 308 -9.14 -11.65 8.54
CA SER A 308 -10.46 -11.02 8.52
C SER A 308 -10.51 -9.75 7.67
N GLY A 309 -9.35 -9.13 7.40
CA GLY A 309 -9.23 -7.85 6.72
C GLY A 309 -9.60 -6.68 7.63
N ARG A 310 -8.66 -5.74 7.86
CA ARG A 310 -8.87 -4.55 8.70
C ARG A 310 -8.27 -3.32 8.05
N ILE A 311 -9.01 -2.21 8.09
CA ILE A 311 -8.48 -0.86 7.89
C ILE A 311 -8.63 -0.10 9.20
N MET A 312 -7.60 0.63 9.61
CA MET A 312 -7.68 1.57 10.71
C MET A 312 -7.59 3.00 10.15
N LYS A 313 -8.62 3.80 10.39
CA LYS A 313 -8.59 5.24 10.14
C LYS A 313 -7.92 5.94 11.32
N LEU A 314 -6.97 6.80 11.00
CA LEU A 314 -6.18 7.60 11.94
C LEU A 314 -6.38 9.07 11.63
N VAL A 315 -7.13 9.78 12.46
CA VAL A 315 -7.39 11.21 12.31
C VAL A 315 -6.24 12.00 12.89
N ARG A 316 -5.68 12.91 12.10
CA ARG A 316 -4.54 13.73 12.52
C ARG A 316 -4.99 14.76 13.56
N VAL A 317 -4.31 14.78 14.69
CA VAL A 317 -4.53 15.79 15.75
C VAL A 317 -3.90 17.10 15.29
N ARG A 318 -4.68 18.19 15.30
CA ARG A 318 -4.26 19.54 14.91
C ARG A 318 -4.03 20.43 16.12
#